data_AF-A0A3B9IEC7-F1
#
_entry.id   AF-A0A3B9IEC7-F1
#
_cell.length_a   1.000
_cell.length_b   1.000
_cell.length_c   1.000
_cell.angle_alpha   90.00
_cell.angle_beta   90.00
_cell.angle_gamma   90.00
#
_symmetry.space_group_name_H-M   'P 1'
#
loop_
_entity.id
_entity.type
_entity.pdbx_description
1 polymer ?
#
loop_
_entity_poly.entity_id
_entity_poly.type
_entity_poly.pdbx_seq_one_letter_code
_entity_poly.pdbx_strand_id
1 'polypeptide(L)'
;MTTRFKTTGFETAEDVLAIDRLCIDLETAAGPRPVLDDVSLKIRQGETACLVGESGSGKSLTSLAIMGLLPPGVLKLRSGGITLEGTDLLSRTPRQLRNLRGDRMAMIFQEPMTALNPVMRVGDQIAEVLDTHARLKGAERRARVLDAMEQVHLPDIARIFRAYPHQLSGGQRQRVMIAMALA
;
A
#
# COMPACT_ATOMS: atom_id res chain seq x y z
N MET A 1 17.89 1.73 -29.96
CA MET A 1 16.53 1.29 -29.58
C MET A 1 15.93 2.39 -28.73
N THR A 2 15.08 3.24 -29.30
CA THR A 2 14.59 4.46 -28.62
C THR A 2 13.31 4.10 -27.87
N THR A 3 13.42 3.86 -26.56
CA THR A 3 12.26 3.62 -25.70
C THR A 3 11.43 4.89 -25.64
N ARG A 4 10.31 4.95 -26.36
CA ARG A 4 9.30 6.00 -26.19
C ARG A 4 8.50 5.66 -24.94
N PHE A 5 8.69 6.42 -23.88
CA PHE A 5 7.76 6.41 -22.75
C PHE A 5 6.42 6.99 -23.24
N LYS A 6 5.33 6.24 -23.08
CA LYS A 6 3.98 6.76 -23.30
C LYS A 6 3.68 7.74 -22.15
N THR A 7 3.82 9.03 -22.40
CA THR A 7 3.26 10.04 -21.50
C THR A 7 1.77 10.12 -21.80
N THR A 8 0.95 9.44 -21.00
CA THR A 8 -0.50 9.66 -21.03
C THR A 8 -0.76 10.99 -20.33
N GLY A 9 -1.49 11.91 -20.98
CA GLY A 9 -1.89 13.17 -20.36
C GLY A 9 -3.00 12.92 -19.34
N PHE A 10 -2.83 13.42 -18.11
CA PHE A 10 -3.81 13.27 -17.02
C PHE A 10 -4.55 14.58 -16.73
N GLU A 11 -4.43 15.61 -17.57
CA GLU A 11 -4.88 16.98 -17.28
C GLU A 11 -6.38 17.11 -16.98
N THR A 12 -7.21 16.23 -17.56
CA THR A 12 -8.67 16.19 -17.34
C THR A 12 -9.10 15.10 -16.36
N ALA A 13 -8.17 14.30 -15.82
CA ALA A 13 -8.48 13.21 -14.91
C ALA A 13 -8.71 13.74 -13.50
N GLU A 14 -9.64 13.11 -12.77
CA GLU A 14 -9.95 13.48 -11.39
C GLU A 14 -8.79 13.15 -10.44
N ASP A 15 -8.64 13.97 -9.39
CA ASP A 15 -7.69 13.72 -8.30
C ASP A 15 -8.19 12.51 -7.49
N VAL A 16 -7.40 11.43 -7.46
CA VAL A 16 -7.69 10.23 -6.67
C VAL A 16 -7.08 10.34 -5.28
N LEU A 17 -5.89 10.91 -5.16
CA LEU A 17 -5.25 11.20 -3.87
C LEU A 17 -4.86 12.67 -3.84
N ALA A 18 -5.16 13.35 -2.73
CA ALA A 18 -4.63 14.67 -2.46
C ALA A 18 -4.14 14.77 -1.02
N ILE A 19 -2.96 15.37 -0.86
CA ILE A 19 -2.40 15.82 0.41
C ILE A 19 -2.37 17.35 0.36
N ASP A 20 -2.96 18.00 1.35
CA ASP A 20 -2.95 19.45 1.50
C ASP A 20 -2.16 19.85 2.75
N ARG A 21 -1.00 20.48 2.56
CA ARG A 21 -0.17 21.12 3.59
C ARG A 21 0.04 20.25 4.84
N LEU A 22 0.32 18.97 4.62
CA LEU A 22 0.47 17.98 5.68
C LEU A 22 1.72 18.27 6.51
N CYS A 23 1.50 18.42 7.82
CA CYS A 23 2.55 18.65 8.79
C CYS A 23 2.47 17.62 9.91
N ILE A 24 3.58 16.96 10.20
CA ILE A 24 3.68 15.91 11.22
C ILE A 24 4.87 16.22 12.12
N ASP A 25 4.65 16.11 13.42
CA ASP A 25 5.65 16.29 14.45
C ASP A 25 5.98 14.94 15.11
N LEU A 26 7.25 14.77 15.46
CA LEU A 26 7.76 13.74 16.35
C LEU A 26 7.74 14.28 17.78
N GLU A 27 7.05 13.58 18.67
CA GLU A 27 7.08 13.87 20.10
C GLU A 27 8.41 13.41 20.70
N THR A 28 9.14 14.33 21.30
CA THR A 28 10.41 14.05 21.98
C THR A 28 10.39 14.61 23.40
N ALA A 29 11.31 14.16 24.26
CA ALA A 29 11.46 14.70 25.61
C ALA A 29 11.78 16.21 25.62
N ALA A 30 12.38 16.74 24.55
CA ALA A 30 12.69 18.15 24.40
C ALA A 30 11.52 18.97 23.79
N GLY A 31 10.38 18.32 23.50
CA GLY A 31 9.23 18.92 22.82
C GLY A 31 8.99 18.36 21.41
N PRO A 32 7.92 18.81 20.74
CA PRO A 32 7.60 18.38 19.39
C PRO A 32 8.63 18.88 18.38
N ARG A 33 9.06 17.99 17.48
CA ARG A 33 10.01 18.30 16.40
C ARG A 33 9.36 18.01 15.05
N PRO A 34 9.33 18.96 14.09
CA PRO A 34 8.76 18.71 12.77
C PRO A 34 9.56 17.65 12.02
N VAL A 35 8.84 16.70 11.41
CA VAL A 35 9.39 15.64 10.57
C VAL A 35 8.80 15.63 9.16
N LEU A 36 7.57 16.11 8.99
CA LEU A 36 7.03 16.59 7.71
C LEU A 36 6.56 18.02 7.91
N ASP A 37 6.91 18.90 6.98
CA ASP A 37 6.51 20.30 7.02
C ASP A 37 5.98 20.69 5.63
N ASP A 38 4.72 21.12 5.60
CA ASP A 38 4.02 21.65 4.43
C ASP A 38 4.03 20.75 3.18
N VAL A 39 3.82 19.44 3.36
CA VAL A 39 3.79 18.49 2.22
C VAL A 39 2.45 18.59 1.50
N SER A 40 2.47 18.94 0.21
CA SER A 40 1.30 18.93 -0.67
C SER A 40 1.59 18.11 -1.93
N LEU A 41 0.68 17.21 -2.29
CA LEU A 41 0.77 16.41 -3.52
C LEU A 41 -0.61 16.00 -4.01
N LYS A 42 -0.73 15.78 -5.32
CA LYS A 42 -1.92 15.23 -5.95
C LYS A 42 -1.53 14.09 -6.88
N ILE A 43 -2.34 13.02 -6.89
CA ILE A 43 -2.21 11.92 -7.84
C ILE A 43 -3.57 11.76 -8.52
N ARG A 44 -3.56 11.86 -9.84
CA ARG A 44 -4.76 11.71 -10.66
C ARG A 44 -5.04 10.25 -11.00
N GLN A 45 -6.26 9.98 -11.44
CA GLN A 45 -6.62 8.64 -11.88
C GLN A 45 -5.72 8.14 -13.01
N GLY A 46 -5.14 6.95 -12.83
CA GLY A 46 -4.22 6.33 -13.79
C GLY A 46 -2.81 6.91 -13.79
N GLU A 47 -2.54 7.96 -13.00
CA GLU A 47 -1.21 8.56 -12.87
C GLU A 47 -0.30 7.66 -12.01
N THR A 48 0.94 7.50 -12.45
CA THR A 48 2.01 6.90 -11.62
C THR A 48 2.94 7.99 -11.15
N ALA A 49 2.81 8.37 -9.88
CA ALA A 49 3.68 9.35 -9.25
C ALA A 49 4.88 8.67 -8.56
N CYS A 50 6.06 9.27 -8.68
CA CYS A 50 7.28 8.82 -8.01
C CYS A 50 7.77 9.89 -7.05
N LEU A 51 7.86 9.57 -5.76
CA LEU A 51 8.40 10.45 -4.73
C LEU A 51 9.87 10.10 -4.48
N VAL A 52 10.76 11.03 -4.85
CA VAL A 52 12.22 10.89 -4.72
C VAL A 52 12.79 11.86 -3.68
N GLY A 53 13.89 11.50 -3.05
CA GLY A 53 14.57 12.31 -2.05
C GLY A 53 15.59 11.51 -1.24
N GLU A 54 16.41 12.20 -0.45
CA GLU A 54 17.47 11.59 0.37
C GLU A 54 16.92 10.68 1.50
N SER A 55 17.76 9.80 2.05
CA SER A 55 17.37 9.02 3.22
C SER A 55 16.95 9.94 4.36
N GLY A 56 15.83 9.62 5.03
CA GLY A 56 15.28 10.48 6.09
C GLY A 56 14.45 11.68 5.63
N SER A 57 14.30 11.92 4.33
CA SER A 57 13.52 13.06 3.79
C SER A 57 11.98 12.95 3.96
N GLY A 58 11.49 12.02 4.78
CA GLY A 58 10.05 11.88 5.06
C GLY A 58 9.24 11.02 4.08
N LYS A 59 9.82 10.46 3.01
CA LYS A 59 9.07 9.67 1.99
C LYS A 59 8.22 8.52 2.59
N SER A 60 8.85 7.70 3.42
CA SER A 60 8.17 6.59 4.10
C SER A 60 7.12 7.10 5.07
N LEU A 61 7.39 8.21 5.74
CA LEU A 61 6.47 8.84 6.68
C LEU A 61 5.23 9.37 5.96
N THR A 62 5.38 10.02 4.80
CA THR A 62 4.27 10.44 3.94
C THR A 62 3.41 9.25 3.52
N SER A 63 4.05 8.15 3.10
CA SER A 63 3.35 6.93 2.69
C SER A 63 2.57 6.28 3.85
N LEU A 64 3.17 6.25 5.05
CA LEU A 64 2.52 5.75 6.26
C LEU A 64 1.37 6.67 6.72
N ALA A 65 1.52 7.99 6.55
CA ALA A 65 0.47 8.96 6.84
C ALA A 65 -0.75 8.74 5.95
N ILE A 66 -0.55 8.56 4.63
CA ILE A 66 -1.63 8.22 3.68
C ILE A 66 -2.35 6.96 4.13
N MET A 67 -1.60 5.92 4.52
CA MET A 67 -2.21 4.66 4.97
C MET A 67 -2.86 4.74 6.36
N GLY A 68 -2.67 5.81 7.12
CA GLY A 68 -3.09 5.92 8.53
C GLY A 68 -2.35 4.93 9.44
N LEU A 69 -1.06 4.71 9.17
CA LEU A 69 -0.17 3.77 9.86
C LEU A 69 0.93 4.47 10.66
N LEU A 70 0.74 5.74 11.00
CA LEU A 70 1.68 6.48 11.84
C LEU A 70 1.79 5.81 13.23
N PRO A 71 3.01 5.59 13.74
CA PRO A 71 3.23 5.10 15.10
C PRO A 71 2.48 5.93 16.14
N PRO A 72 1.49 5.35 16.84
CA PRO A 72 0.66 6.09 17.78
C PRO A 72 1.49 6.60 18.95
N GLY A 73 1.22 7.84 19.39
CA GLY A 73 1.88 8.45 20.54
C GLY A 73 3.30 8.97 20.28
N VAL A 74 3.91 8.64 19.14
CA VAL A 74 5.25 9.12 18.76
C VAL A 74 5.16 10.17 17.67
N LEU A 75 4.32 9.93 16.65
CA LEU A 75 4.12 10.86 15.55
C LEU A 75 2.71 11.45 15.62
N LYS A 76 2.61 12.78 15.61
CA LYS A 76 1.34 13.51 15.69
C LYS A 76 1.13 14.39 14.48
N LEU A 77 -0.11 14.37 13.98
CA LEU A 77 -0.56 15.33 12.98
C LEU A 77 -0.62 16.72 13.63
N ARG A 78 0.14 17.67 13.10
CA ARG A 78 0.07 19.08 13.49
C ARG A 78 -1.03 19.80 12.71
N SER A 79 -1.07 19.60 11.40
CA SER A 79 -2.02 20.26 10.49
C SER A 79 -2.05 19.57 9.12
N GLY A 80 -3.02 19.97 8.29
CA GLY A 80 -3.17 19.52 6.91
C GLY A 80 -4.24 18.44 6.73
N GLY A 81 -4.36 17.93 5.52
CA GLY A 81 -5.39 16.99 5.10
C GLY A 81 -4.87 15.90 4.16
N ILE A 82 -5.52 14.73 4.20
CA ILE A 82 -5.31 13.67 3.21
C ILE A 82 -6.67 13.16 2.76
N THR A 83 -6.96 13.25 1.46
CA THR A 83 -8.19 12.74 0.86
C THR A 83 -7.89 11.68 -0.18
N LEU A 84 -8.62 10.55 -0.11
CA LEU A 84 -8.64 9.50 -1.12
C LEU A 84 -10.04 9.46 -1.76
N GLU A 85 -10.15 9.77 -3.04
CA GLU A 85 -11.41 9.74 -3.81
C GLU A 85 -12.51 10.55 -3.12
N GLY A 86 -12.16 11.76 -2.68
CA GLY A 86 -13.04 12.66 -1.93
C GLY A 86 -13.26 12.27 -0.47
N THR A 87 -12.76 11.13 0.00
CA THR A 87 -12.84 10.71 1.40
C THR A 87 -11.65 11.23 2.19
N ASP A 88 -11.91 12.12 3.15
CA ASP A 88 -10.92 12.48 4.18
C ASP A 88 -10.53 11.25 5.00
N LEU A 89 -9.23 10.96 5.06
CA LEU A 89 -8.63 9.83 5.76
C LEU A 89 -8.32 10.14 7.23
N LEU A 90 -8.02 11.41 7.55
CA LEU A 90 -7.54 11.78 8.89
C LEU A 90 -8.67 11.78 9.93
N SER A 91 -9.92 11.95 9.50
CA SER A 91 -11.12 11.84 10.35
C SER A 91 -11.65 10.41 10.50
N ARG A 92 -11.03 9.41 9.85
CA ARG A 92 -11.53 8.04 9.87
C ARG A 92 -11.08 7.26 11.10
N THR A 93 -12.01 6.50 11.65
CA THR A 93 -11.71 5.53 12.71
C THR A 93 -10.82 4.39 12.18
N PRO A 94 -10.09 3.67 13.05
CA PRO A 94 -9.29 2.51 12.64
C PRO A 94 -10.09 1.44 11.87
N ARG A 95 -11.38 1.28 12.19
CA ARG A 95 -12.27 0.34 11.49
C ARG A 95 -12.62 0.82 10.07
N GLN A 96 -12.86 2.11 9.89
CA GLN A 96 -13.14 2.69 8.57
C GLN A 96 -11.89 2.64 7.69
N LEU A 97 -10.73 2.97 8.23
CA LEU A 97 -9.45 2.84 7.53
C LEU A 97 -9.18 1.40 7.12
N ARG A 98 -9.51 0.42 7.98
CA ARG A 98 -9.40 -1.00 7.65
C ARG A 98 -10.22 -1.37 6.42
N ASN A 99 -11.44 -0.84 6.26
CA ASN A 99 -12.27 -1.14 5.09
C ASN A 99 -11.70 -0.54 3.79
N LEU A 100 -10.97 0.58 3.87
CA LEU A 100 -10.33 1.20 2.71
C LEU A 100 -9.05 0.47 2.32
N ARG A 101 -8.28 0.00 3.32
CA ARG A 101 -7.06 -0.80 3.07
C ARG A 101 -7.46 -2.15 2.47
N GLY A 102 -6.76 -2.58 1.42
CA GLY A 102 -7.05 -3.83 0.72
C GLY A 102 -8.20 -3.75 -0.29
N ASP A 103 -9.03 -2.70 -0.26
CA ASP A 103 -10.11 -2.47 -1.24
C ASP A 103 -9.80 -1.27 -2.15
N ARG A 104 -9.58 -0.08 -1.55
CA ARG A 104 -9.33 1.17 -2.28
C ARG A 104 -7.87 1.60 -2.26
N MET A 105 -7.10 1.15 -1.27
CA MET A 105 -5.67 1.42 -1.18
C MET A 105 -4.92 0.21 -0.63
N ALA A 106 -3.77 -0.09 -1.22
CA ALA A 106 -2.89 -1.15 -0.77
C ALA A 106 -1.45 -0.63 -0.68
N MET A 107 -0.65 -1.26 0.17
CA MET A 107 0.76 -0.91 0.36
C MET A 107 1.62 -2.16 0.19
N ILE A 108 2.71 -1.99 -0.56
CA ILE A 108 3.74 -3.01 -0.75
C ILE A 108 4.99 -2.53 0.01
N PHE A 109 5.37 -3.24 1.06
CA PHE A 109 6.54 -2.90 1.87
C PHE A 109 7.86 -3.23 1.16
N GLN A 110 8.92 -2.51 1.51
CA GLN A 110 10.25 -2.65 0.90
C GLN A 110 10.89 -4.02 1.14
N GLU A 111 10.60 -4.67 2.28
CA GLU A 111 11.17 -5.95 2.67
C GLU A 111 10.11 -7.07 2.68
N PRO A 112 10.11 -7.98 1.69
CA PRO A 112 9.04 -8.97 1.58
C PRO A 112 8.97 -10.00 2.71
N MET A 113 10.08 -10.23 3.40
CA MET A 113 10.16 -11.21 4.49
C MET A 113 9.45 -10.75 5.75
N THR A 114 9.39 -9.44 6.00
CA THR A 114 8.68 -8.89 7.16
C THR A 114 7.19 -8.78 6.91
N ALA A 115 6.77 -8.74 5.64
CA ALA A 115 5.37 -8.62 5.25
C ALA A 115 4.63 -9.96 5.15
N LEU A 116 5.31 -11.05 4.80
CA LEU A 116 4.70 -12.38 4.72
C LEU A 116 4.79 -13.13 6.05
N ASN A 117 3.68 -13.73 6.48
CA ASN A 117 3.67 -14.60 7.65
C ASN A 117 4.42 -15.92 7.35
N PRO A 118 5.55 -16.20 8.03
CA PRO A 118 6.44 -17.31 7.68
C PRO A 118 5.82 -18.69 7.95
N VAL A 119 4.78 -18.76 8.79
CA VAL A 119 4.11 -20.01 9.19
C VAL A 119 2.78 -20.24 8.46
N MET A 120 2.41 -19.36 7.52
CA MET A 120 1.22 -19.53 6.69
C MET A 120 1.61 -19.83 5.24
N ARG A 121 0.80 -20.63 4.55
CA ARG A 121 1.02 -20.88 3.12
C ARG A 121 0.66 -19.64 2.31
N VAL A 122 1.34 -19.47 1.19
CA VAL A 122 1.19 -18.30 0.30
C VAL A 122 -0.23 -18.16 -0.20
N GLY A 123 -0.85 -19.25 -0.67
CA GLY A 123 -2.22 -19.22 -1.16
C GLY A 123 -3.24 -18.82 -0.09
N ASP A 124 -3.00 -19.25 1.15
CA ASP A 124 -3.88 -18.94 2.29
C ASP A 124 -3.74 -17.47 2.72
N GLN A 125 -2.53 -16.90 2.67
CA GLN A 125 -2.30 -15.48 2.96
C GLN A 125 -2.94 -14.55 1.92
N ILE A 126 -2.88 -14.90 0.63
CA ILE A 126 -3.58 -14.13 -0.42
C ILE A 126 -5.10 -14.27 -0.22
N ALA A 127 -5.58 -15.48 0.13
CA ALA A 127 -6.99 -15.71 0.42
C ALA A 127 -7.50 -14.93 1.65
N GLU A 128 -6.67 -14.69 2.67
CA GLU A 128 -7.04 -13.94 3.88
C GLU A 128 -7.34 -12.47 3.57
N VAL A 129 -6.58 -11.86 2.65
CA VAL A 129 -6.86 -10.50 2.17
C VAL A 129 -8.25 -10.47 1.52
N LEU A 130 -8.54 -11.44 0.65
CA LEU A 130 -9.85 -11.58 0.05
C LEU A 130 -10.95 -11.83 1.09
N ASP A 131 -10.75 -12.69 2.09
CA ASP A 131 -11.76 -12.96 3.13
C ASP A 131 -12.12 -11.71 3.93
N THR A 132 -11.16 -10.82 4.12
CA THR A 132 -11.34 -9.59 4.90
C THR A 132 -12.11 -8.52 4.12
N HIS A 133 -11.93 -8.46 2.80
CA HIS A 133 -12.38 -7.35 1.96
C HIS A 133 -13.43 -7.74 0.90
N ALA A 134 -13.42 -8.99 0.44
CA ALA A 134 -14.32 -9.53 -0.56
C ALA A 134 -15.17 -10.67 0.06
N ARG A 135 -16.49 -10.62 -0.07
CA ARG A 135 -17.40 -11.65 0.50
C ARG A 135 -17.37 -12.99 -0.28
N LEU A 136 -16.25 -13.32 -0.91
CA LEU A 136 -16.05 -14.49 -1.76
C LEU A 136 -15.82 -15.73 -0.89
N LYS A 137 -16.35 -16.89 -1.29
CA LYS A 137 -16.23 -18.13 -0.53
C LYS A 137 -15.85 -19.31 -1.42
N GLY A 138 -15.19 -20.30 -0.80
CA GLY A 138 -14.94 -21.61 -1.42
C GLY A 138 -14.17 -21.52 -2.74
N ALA A 139 -14.76 -22.04 -3.81
CA ALA A 139 -14.13 -22.15 -5.13
C ALA A 139 -13.86 -20.78 -5.78
N GLU A 140 -14.75 -19.82 -5.59
CA GLU A 140 -14.63 -18.47 -6.18
C GLU A 140 -13.41 -17.74 -5.62
N ARG A 141 -13.22 -17.82 -4.30
CA ARG A 141 -12.03 -17.27 -3.63
C ARG A 141 -10.75 -17.92 -4.15
N ARG A 142 -10.75 -19.24 -4.27
CA ARG A 142 -9.59 -19.96 -4.82
C ARG A 142 -9.28 -19.51 -6.24
N ALA A 143 -10.29 -19.35 -7.08
CA ALA A 143 -10.11 -18.87 -8.45
C ALA A 143 -9.50 -17.46 -8.47
N ARG A 144 -10.00 -16.55 -7.61
CA ARG A 144 -9.46 -15.19 -7.50
C ARG A 144 -8.01 -15.14 -7.02
N VAL A 145 -7.63 -15.99 -6.07
CA VAL A 145 -6.21 -16.12 -5.65
C VAL A 145 -5.34 -16.57 -6.82
N LEU A 146 -5.78 -17.58 -7.59
CA LEU A 146 -5.02 -18.10 -8.72
C LEU A 146 -4.86 -17.04 -9.82
N ASP A 147 -5.93 -16.31 -10.12
CA ASP A 147 -5.93 -15.17 -11.05
C ASP A 147 -4.93 -14.07 -10.59
N ALA A 148 -4.96 -13.67 -9.32
CA ALA A 148 -4.01 -12.70 -8.79
C ALA A 148 -2.55 -13.17 -8.91
N MET A 149 -2.29 -14.47 -8.66
CA MET A 149 -0.96 -15.08 -8.82
C MET A 149 -0.51 -15.13 -10.30
N GLU A 150 -1.45 -15.29 -11.22
CA GLU A 150 -1.20 -15.31 -12.66
C GLU A 150 -0.89 -13.90 -13.20
N GLN A 151 -1.61 -12.87 -12.75
CA GLN A 151 -1.39 -11.47 -13.13
C GLN A 151 0.02 -10.97 -12.77
N VAL A 152 0.61 -11.48 -11.69
CA VAL A 152 1.99 -11.18 -11.30
C VAL A 152 3.03 -12.15 -11.90
N HIS A 153 2.59 -13.04 -12.79
CA HIS A 153 3.42 -14.02 -13.48
C HIS A 153 4.23 -14.90 -12.53
N LEU A 154 3.61 -15.44 -11.46
CA LEU A 154 4.27 -16.43 -10.62
C LEU A 154 4.44 -17.75 -11.39
N PRO A 155 5.66 -18.33 -11.44
CA PRO A 155 5.86 -19.62 -12.08
C PRO A 155 5.29 -20.74 -11.20
N ASP A 156 4.75 -21.80 -11.80
CA ASP A 156 4.28 -22.98 -11.07
C ASP A 156 3.34 -22.61 -9.89
N ILE A 157 2.26 -21.89 -10.24
CA ILE A 157 1.27 -21.35 -9.30
C ILE A 157 0.75 -22.45 -8.36
N ALA A 158 0.51 -23.67 -8.87
CA ALA A 158 0.00 -24.78 -8.07
C ALA A 158 0.95 -25.17 -6.92
N ARG A 159 2.27 -25.19 -7.17
CA ARG A 159 3.27 -25.41 -6.12
C ARG A 159 3.40 -24.20 -5.20
N ILE A 160 3.50 -22.99 -5.75
CA ILE A 160 3.68 -21.76 -4.95
C ILE A 160 2.48 -21.54 -4.02
N PHE A 161 1.26 -21.81 -4.47
CA PHE A 161 0.05 -21.71 -3.67
C PHE A 161 0.17 -22.52 -2.36
N ARG A 162 0.84 -23.68 -2.41
CA ARG A 162 1.03 -24.58 -1.26
C ARG A 162 2.32 -24.33 -0.50
N ALA A 163 3.19 -23.45 -1.01
CA ALA A 163 4.49 -23.16 -0.42
C ALA A 163 4.38 -22.18 0.76
N TYR A 164 5.36 -22.23 1.64
CA TYR A 164 5.61 -21.22 2.67
C TYR A 164 6.58 -20.17 2.15
N PRO A 165 6.59 -18.94 2.72
CA PRO A 165 7.46 -17.86 2.26
C PRO A 165 8.95 -18.23 2.19
N HIS A 166 9.44 -19.01 3.16
CA HIS A 166 10.85 -19.45 3.20
C HIS A 166 11.23 -20.36 2.02
N GLN A 167 10.27 -20.96 1.31
CA GLN A 167 10.48 -21.82 0.14
C GLN A 167 10.48 -21.06 -1.19
N LEU A 168 10.30 -19.74 -1.15
CA LEU A 168 10.27 -18.86 -2.32
C LEU A 168 11.57 -18.07 -2.48
N SER A 169 11.92 -17.72 -3.71
CA SER A 169 12.97 -16.73 -3.99
C SER A 169 12.53 -15.32 -3.59
N GLY A 170 13.48 -14.39 -3.44
CA GLY A 170 13.16 -12.99 -3.11
C GLY A 170 12.18 -12.35 -4.12
N GLY A 171 12.41 -12.55 -5.42
CA GLY A 171 11.51 -12.04 -6.46
C GLY A 171 10.13 -12.70 -6.45
N GLN A 172 10.03 -13.99 -6.11
CA GLN A 172 8.73 -14.65 -5.92
C GLN A 172 7.98 -14.05 -4.72
N ARG A 173 8.66 -13.80 -3.60
CA ARG A 173 8.04 -13.15 -2.42
C ARG A 173 7.51 -11.76 -2.75
N GLN A 174 8.28 -10.97 -3.50
CA GLN A 174 7.83 -9.65 -3.94
C GLN A 174 6.59 -9.73 -4.84
N ARG A 175 6.57 -10.68 -5.79
CA ARG A 175 5.39 -10.92 -6.64
C ARG A 175 4.18 -11.37 -5.84
N VAL A 176 4.36 -12.20 -4.83
CA VAL A 176 3.28 -12.59 -3.91
C VAL A 176 2.70 -11.36 -3.20
N MET A 177 3.52 -10.44 -2.70
CA MET A 177 3.01 -9.20 -2.10
C MET A 177 2.25 -8.32 -3.09
N ILE A 178 2.74 -8.23 -4.34
CA ILE A 178 2.01 -7.53 -5.39
C ILE A 178 0.66 -8.21 -5.64
N ALA A 179 0.61 -9.55 -5.67
CA ALA A 179 -0.64 -10.28 -5.84
C ALA A 179 -1.61 -10.01 -4.69
N MET A 180 -1.14 -9.96 -3.45
CA MET A 180 -1.95 -9.59 -2.28
C MET A 180 -2.51 -8.17 -2.39
N ALA A 181 -1.77 -7.23 -2.98
CA ALA A 181 -2.22 -5.86 -3.17
C ALA A 181 -3.22 -5.69 -4.33
N LEU A 182 -3.26 -6.66 -5.26
CA LEU A 182 -4.17 -6.68 -6.42
C LEU A 182 -5.42 -7.54 -6.21
N ALA A 183 -5.38 -8.44 -5.23
CA ALA A 183 -6.38 -9.49 -5.02
C ALA A 183 -7.76 -8.92 -4.66
#